data_AF-A0A496QN18-F1
#
_entry.id   AF-A0A496QN18-F1
#
_cell.length_a   1.000
_cell.length_b   1.000
_cell.length_c   1.000
_cell.angle_alpha   90.00
_cell.angle_beta   90.00
_cell.angle_gamma   90.00
#
_symmetry.space_group_name_H-M   'P 1'
#
loop_
_entity.id
_entity.type
_entity.pdbx_description
1 polymer ?
#
loop_
_entity_poly.entity_id
_entity_poly.type
_entity_poly.pdbx_seq_one_letter_code
_entity_poly.pdbx_strand_id
1 'polypeptide(L)'
;MNRLFKEKGLRIVLTLVIAISIPLLFKRLLRSDFPSAVLFPCVILLSGFSILRRFTGNRYLKIISYSLSVIFALTVIAGILIIPFSVYVAWVELLRAGEQRGAVSTVFLLIVSYLSALTVPMFLSWGYLWTVLILSLVITTLATIMLQNPILLLLLLVLYSLILCYLAFGDKAKIGKTGGFIYSFSVMGAVFLLTGLLTTRREPPRNQIVDYTLYPGLRQLVLRLFPGFPLLYGVPGYGFSVDHEELGRPPSLSSQIIFEAEGPPGKTLYLRTSIYDTYDGNSWENTLKNPGQYNFRGSSSTEPDKLQN
;
A
#
# COMPACT_ATOMS: atom_id res chain seq x y z
N MET A 1 5.49 -12.45 45.64
CA MET A 1 5.03 -13.09 44.37
C MET A 1 3.95 -12.28 43.62
N ASN A 2 2.97 -11.68 44.30
CA ASN A 2 1.88 -10.93 43.65
C ASN A 2 2.27 -9.64 42.87
N ARG A 3 3.34 -8.94 43.26
CA ARG A 3 3.73 -7.64 42.63
C ARG A 3 4.35 -7.83 41.24
N LEU A 4 5.24 -8.83 41.09
CA LEU A 4 5.87 -9.18 39.81
C LEU A 4 4.88 -9.72 38.78
N PHE A 5 3.85 -10.46 39.22
CA PHE A 5 2.82 -10.97 38.33
C PHE A 5 1.88 -9.84 37.85
N LYS A 6 1.51 -8.91 38.75
CA LYS A 6 0.74 -7.71 38.41
C LYS A 6 1.48 -6.79 37.43
N GLU A 7 2.78 -6.54 37.64
CA GLU A 7 3.58 -5.71 36.72
C GLU A 7 3.72 -6.33 35.32
N LYS A 8 3.96 -7.64 35.23
CA LYS A 8 4.04 -8.35 33.94
C LYS A 8 2.69 -8.37 33.22
N GLY A 9 1.60 -8.65 33.95
CA GLY A 9 0.24 -8.63 33.40
C GLY A 9 -0.14 -7.25 32.86
N LEU A 10 0.14 -6.17 33.61
CA LEU A 10 -0.12 -4.80 33.18
C LEU A 10 0.63 -4.45 31.89
N ARG A 11 1.91 -4.83 31.78
CA ARG A 11 2.71 -4.60 30.56
C ARG A 11 2.14 -5.34 29.34
N ILE A 12 1.64 -6.57 29.52
CA ILE A 12 1.00 -7.34 28.43
C ILE A 12 -0.28 -6.64 27.95
N VAL A 13 -1.14 -6.24 28.88
CA VAL A 13 -2.39 -5.54 28.56
C VAL A 13 -2.08 -4.23 27.84
N LEU A 14 -1.14 -3.44 28.35
CA LEU A 14 -0.74 -2.18 27.73
C LEU A 14 -0.16 -2.39 26.32
N THR A 15 0.62 -3.44 26.12
CA THR A 15 1.17 -3.82 24.80
C THR A 15 0.03 -4.16 23.83
N LEU A 16 -0.95 -4.95 24.23
CA LEU A 16 -2.11 -5.27 23.38
C LEU A 16 -2.97 -4.03 23.07
N VAL A 17 -3.19 -3.17 24.07
CA VAL A 17 -3.93 -1.91 23.89
C VAL A 17 -3.22 -1.02 22.87
N ILE A 18 -1.90 -0.86 22.98
CA ILE A 18 -1.12 -0.08 21.99
C ILE A 18 -1.24 -0.70 20.60
N ALA A 19 -1.08 -2.03 20.50
CA ALA A 19 -1.13 -2.75 19.23
C ALA A 19 -2.46 -2.57 18.49
N ILE A 20 -3.58 -2.44 19.21
CA ILE A 20 -4.92 -2.22 18.66
C ILE A 20 -5.20 -0.73 18.41
N SER A 21 -4.74 0.15 19.31
CA SER A 21 -5.01 1.59 19.25
C SER A 21 -4.46 2.24 17.98
N ILE A 22 -3.25 1.85 17.55
CA ILE A 22 -2.61 2.41 16.35
C ILE A 22 -3.43 2.09 15.08
N PRO A 23 -3.76 0.81 14.78
CA PRO A 23 -4.70 0.47 13.70
C PRO A 23 -6.04 1.18 13.78
N LEU A 24 -6.60 1.32 14.98
CA LEU A 24 -7.90 1.98 15.18
C LEU A 24 -7.85 3.45 14.77
N LEU A 25 -6.80 4.18 15.19
CA LEU A 25 -6.59 5.57 14.80
C LEU A 25 -6.43 5.71 13.29
N PHE A 26 -5.62 4.85 12.66
CA PHE A 26 -5.42 4.86 11.21
C PHE A 26 -6.67 4.47 10.43
N LYS A 27 -7.47 3.53 10.93
CA LYS A 27 -8.75 3.17 10.30
C LYS A 27 -9.68 4.39 10.25
N ARG A 28 -9.73 5.18 11.33
CA ARG A 28 -10.52 6.40 11.39
C ARG A 28 -9.95 7.50 10.47
N LEU A 29 -8.64 7.68 10.48
CA LEU A 29 -7.96 8.71 9.68
C LEU A 29 -8.06 8.43 8.17
N LEU A 30 -7.95 7.16 7.76
CA LEU A 30 -8.02 6.73 6.37
C LEU A 30 -9.44 6.41 5.89
N ARG A 31 -10.44 6.52 6.77
CA ARG A 31 -11.86 6.18 6.51
C ARG A 31 -12.00 4.85 5.76
N SER A 32 -11.26 3.84 6.22
CA SER A 32 -11.20 2.53 5.57
C SER A 32 -12.40 1.67 5.96
N ASP A 33 -13.12 1.15 4.97
CA ASP A 33 -14.30 0.28 5.15
C ASP A 33 -13.93 -1.17 5.52
N PHE A 34 -12.64 -1.49 5.60
CA PHE A 34 -12.19 -2.84 5.93
C PHE A 34 -12.79 -3.38 7.24
N PRO A 35 -13.36 -4.60 7.27
CA PRO A 35 -14.08 -5.12 8.44
C PRO A 35 -13.22 -5.16 9.71
N SER A 36 -13.67 -4.46 10.77
CA SER A 36 -13.02 -4.51 12.09
C SER A 36 -12.95 -5.94 12.66
N ALA A 37 -13.99 -6.74 12.37
CA ALA A 37 -14.11 -8.12 12.80
C ALA A 37 -13.03 -9.04 12.22
N VAL A 38 -12.40 -8.67 11.10
CA VAL A 38 -11.28 -9.41 10.52
C VAL A 38 -9.96 -8.83 10.99
N LEU A 39 -9.82 -7.49 10.96
CA LEU A 39 -8.57 -6.81 11.27
C LEU A 39 -8.06 -7.06 12.69
N PHE A 40 -8.93 -6.86 13.69
CA PHE A 40 -8.49 -6.89 15.10
C PHE A 40 -8.13 -8.30 15.56
N PRO A 41 -8.86 -9.38 15.20
CA PRO A 41 -8.41 -10.74 15.49
C PRO A 41 -7.04 -11.06 14.88
N CYS A 42 -6.75 -10.64 13.64
CA CYS A 42 -5.43 -10.85 13.04
C CYS A 42 -4.32 -10.14 13.83
N VAL A 43 -4.54 -8.89 14.22
CA VAL A 43 -3.59 -8.11 15.04
C VAL A 43 -3.40 -8.74 16.42
N ILE A 44 -4.49 -9.13 17.09
CA ILE A 44 -4.46 -9.77 18.42
C ILE A 44 -3.76 -11.13 18.36
N LEU A 45 -4.05 -11.96 17.36
CA LEU A 45 -3.40 -13.27 17.22
C LEU A 45 -1.90 -13.10 16.98
N LEU A 46 -1.50 -12.27 16.02
CA LEU A 46 -0.07 -12.08 15.71
C LEU A 46 0.70 -11.47 16.89
N SER A 47 0.17 -10.40 17.50
CA SER A 47 0.81 -9.75 18.65
C SER A 47 0.77 -10.66 19.89
N GLY A 48 -0.35 -11.34 20.14
CA GLY A 48 -0.55 -12.28 21.25
C GLY A 48 0.41 -13.46 21.20
N PHE A 49 0.51 -14.17 20.07
CA PHE A 49 1.47 -15.26 19.91
C PHE A 49 2.92 -14.77 20.01
N SER A 50 3.22 -13.58 19.50
CA SER A 50 4.55 -12.97 19.61
C SER A 50 4.91 -12.60 21.05
N ILE A 51 3.95 -12.14 21.85
CA ILE A 51 4.10 -11.90 23.29
C ILE A 51 4.28 -13.23 24.03
N LEU A 52 3.39 -14.20 23.79
CA LEU A 52 3.41 -15.52 24.45
C LEU A 52 4.75 -16.24 24.22
N ARG A 53 5.27 -16.18 22.99
CA ARG A 53 6.59 -16.70 22.63
C ARG A 53 7.71 -16.08 23.50
N ARG A 54 7.66 -14.77 23.72
CA ARG A 54 8.70 -14.05 24.49
C ARG A 54 8.70 -14.43 25.97
N PHE A 55 7.54 -14.77 26.53
CA PHE A 55 7.43 -15.20 27.93
C PHE A 55 7.76 -16.68 28.14
N THR A 56 7.30 -17.55 27.23
CA THR A 56 7.41 -19.01 27.40
C THR A 56 8.66 -19.60 26.75
N GLY A 57 9.26 -18.91 25.77
CA GLY A 57 10.41 -19.43 25.01
C GLY A 57 10.09 -20.63 24.11
N ASN A 58 8.82 -21.02 23.98
CA ASN A 58 8.42 -22.25 23.29
C ASN A 58 8.70 -22.18 21.78
N ARG A 59 9.37 -23.20 21.24
CA ARG A 59 9.70 -23.35 19.81
C ARG A 59 8.45 -23.42 18.92
N TYR A 60 7.36 -24.02 19.37
CA TYR A 60 6.12 -24.12 18.60
C TYR A 60 5.46 -22.74 18.41
N LEU A 61 5.39 -21.94 19.48
CA LEU A 61 4.87 -20.57 19.41
C LEU A 61 5.74 -19.67 18.53
N LYS A 62 7.05 -19.96 18.44
CA LYS A 62 7.96 -19.30 17.50
C LYS A 62 7.59 -19.58 16.05
N ILE A 63 7.35 -20.85 15.70
CA ILE A 63 6.93 -21.24 14.37
C ILE A 63 5.57 -20.59 14.02
N ILE A 64 4.58 -20.71 14.91
CA ILE A 64 3.23 -20.14 14.69
C ILE A 64 3.29 -18.62 14.48
N SER A 65 3.99 -17.89 15.34
CA SER A 65 4.15 -16.43 15.24
C SER A 65 4.82 -16.01 13.91
N TYR A 66 5.86 -16.73 13.47
CA TYR A 66 6.49 -16.44 12.19
C TYR A 66 5.62 -16.81 10.99
N SER A 67 4.94 -17.94 11.01
CA SER A 67 4.02 -18.34 9.94
C SER A 67 2.89 -17.32 9.80
N LEU A 68 2.28 -16.89 10.92
CA LEU A 68 1.26 -15.82 10.91
C LEU A 68 1.81 -14.50 10.37
N SER A 69 3.05 -14.13 10.75
CA SER A 69 3.70 -12.93 10.21
C SER A 69 3.93 -13.03 8.70
N VAL A 70 4.36 -14.19 8.20
CA VAL A 70 4.57 -14.42 6.76
C VAL A 70 3.24 -14.35 6.01
N ILE A 71 2.20 -15.01 6.51
CA ILE A 71 0.87 -14.97 5.90
C ILE A 71 0.35 -13.53 5.85
N PHE A 72 0.44 -12.78 6.96
CA PHE A 72 -0.02 -11.39 6.99
C PHE A 72 0.83 -10.50 6.06
N ALA A 73 2.15 -10.69 6.00
CA ALA A 73 3.01 -9.99 5.06
C ALA A 73 2.63 -10.28 3.60
N LEU A 74 2.36 -11.54 3.26
CA LEU A 74 1.90 -11.94 1.93
C LEU A 74 0.55 -11.30 1.59
N THR A 75 -0.38 -11.21 2.53
CA THR A 75 -1.66 -10.50 2.33
C THR A 75 -1.44 -9.01 2.06
N VAL A 76 -0.54 -8.36 2.80
CA VAL A 76 -0.18 -6.95 2.58
C VAL A 76 0.46 -6.77 1.20
N ILE A 77 1.43 -7.61 0.84
CA ILE A 77 2.11 -7.56 -0.46
C ILE A 77 1.12 -7.80 -1.60
N ALA A 78 0.24 -8.79 -1.48
CA ALA A 78 -0.81 -9.04 -2.45
C ALA A 78 -1.73 -7.82 -2.60
N GLY A 79 -2.15 -7.21 -1.48
CA GLY A 79 -2.92 -5.97 -1.51
C GLY A 79 -2.21 -4.84 -2.25
N ILE A 80 -0.91 -4.66 -2.02
CA ILE A 80 -0.10 -3.65 -2.73
C ILE A 80 -0.07 -3.94 -4.24
N LEU A 81 0.15 -5.20 -4.62
CA LEU A 81 0.35 -5.61 -6.02
C LEU A 81 -0.93 -5.61 -6.85
N ILE A 82 -2.10 -5.84 -6.25
CA ILE A 82 -3.38 -5.90 -7.00
C ILE A 82 -3.89 -4.50 -7.36
N ILE A 83 -3.51 -3.47 -6.59
CA ILE A 83 -3.94 -2.11 -6.85
C ILE A 83 -3.03 -1.51 -7.93
N PRO A 84 -3.57 -1.05 -9.08
CA PRO A 84 -2.76 -0.44 -10.12
C PRO A 84 -2.21 0.92 -9.68
N PHE A 85 -1.04 1.29 -10.21
CA PHE A 85 -0.37 2.55 -9.86
C PHE A 85 -1.26 3.79 -10.01
N SER A 86 -2.08 3.85 -11.05
CA SER A 86 -3.00 4.96 -11.31
C SER A 86 -4.01 5.20 -10.17
N VAL A 87 -4.45 4.15 -9.48
CA VAL A 87 -5.36 4.25 -8.33
C VAL A 87 -4.66 4.85 -7.12
N TYR A 88 -3.36 4.62 -6.95
CA TYR A 88 -2.59 5.30 -5.91
C TYR A 88 -2.46 6.81 -6.19
N VAL A 89 -2.25 7.20 -7.45
CA VAL A 89 -2.19 8.62 -7.85
C VAL A 89 -3.52 9.32 -7.55
N ALA A 90 -4.63 8.75 -8.02
CA ALA A 90 -5.97 9.29 -7.77
C ALA A 90 -6.29 9.35 -6.26
N TRP A 91 -5.90 8.32 -5.50
CA TRP A 91 -6.11 8.31 -4.06
C TRP A 91 -5.31 9.40 -3.33
N VAL A 92 -4.11 9.75 -3.78
CA VAL A 92 -3.33 10.88 -3.21
C VAL A 92 -4.04 12.21 -3.45
N GLU A 93 -4.69 12.40 -4.60
CA GLU A 93 -5.51 13.59 -4.86
C GLU A 93 -6.72 13.66 -3.90
N LEU A 94 -7.41 12.53 -3.71
CA LEU A 94 -8.51 12.43 -2.73
C LEU A 94 -8.05 12.65 -1.28
N LEU A 95 -6.84 12.21 -0.93
CA LEU A 95 -6.23 12.47 0.38
C LEU A 95 -6.00 13.97 0.61
N ARG A 96 -5.54 14.70 -0.42
CA ARG A 96 -5.38 16.16 -0.35
C ARG A 96 -6.71 16.89 -0.21
N ALA A 97 -7.78 16.34 -0.78
CA ALA A 97 -9.15 16.83 -0.63
C ALA A 97 -9.82 16.43 0.70
N GLY A 98 -9.22 15.53 1.48
CA GLY A 98 -9.79 15.04 2.75
C GLY A 98 -10.91 13.98 2.58
N GLU A 99 -11.04 13.42 1.38
CA GLU A 99 -12.06 12.43 1.01
C GLU A 99 -11.47 11.03 0.77
N GLN A 100 -10.27 10.75 1.30
CA GLN A 100 -9.61 9.46 1.15
C GLN A 100 -10.51 8.29 1.60
N ARG A 101 -10.78 7.36 0.68
CA ARG A 101 -11.53 6.10 0.90
C ARG A 101 -11.05 5.01 -0.06
N GLY A 102 -11.53 3.79 0.11
CA GLY A 102 -11.35 2.70 -0.84
C GLY A 102 -10.14 1.78 -0.60
N ALA A 103 -9.72 1.09 -1.66
CA ALA A 103 -8.75 0.00 -1.62
C ALA A 103 -7.38 0.42 -1.05
N VAL A 104 -6.88 1.58 -1.47
CA VAL A 104 -5.57 2.10 -1.06
C VAL A 104 -5.56 2.43 0.43
N SER A 105 -6.61 3.07 0.95
CA SER A 105 -6.82 3.28 2.39
C SER A 105 -6.77 1.95 3.17
N THR A 106 -7.36 0.90 2.61
CA THR A 106 -7.36 -0.45 3.21
C THR A 106 -5.96 -1.04 3.23
N VAL A 107 -5.20 -0.94 2.14
CA VAL A 107 -3.82 -1.46 2.09
C VAL A 107 -2.91 -0.72 3.07
N PHE A 108 -2.98 0.61 3.15
CA PHE A 108 -2.23 1.37 4.16
C PHE A 108 -2.63 0.98 5.59
N LEU A 109 -3.92 0.75 5.85
CA LEU A 109 -4.38 0.25 7.15
C LEU A 109 -3.78 -1.14 7.45
N LEU A 110 -3.72 -2.04 6.48
CA LEU A 110 -3.12 -3.37 6.66
C LEU A 110 -1.61 -3.28 6.93
N ILE A 111 -0.88 -2.40 6.23
CA ILE A 111 0.55 -2.15 6.47
C ILE A 111 0.77 -1.66 7.91
N VAL A 112 0.03 -0.64 8.34
CA VAL A 112 0.13 -0.09 9.71
C VAL A 112 -0.20 -1.17 10.74
N SER A 113 -1.24 -1.97 10.48
CA SER A 113 -1.67 -3.04 11.39
C SER A 113 -0.65 -4.15 11.53
N TYR A 114 -0.06 -4.58 10.42
CA TYR A 114 1.02 -5.55 10.39
C TYR A 114 2.25 -5.05 11.14
N LEU A 115 2.71 -3.82 10.84
CA LEU A 115 3.90 -3.25 11.48
C LEU A 115 3.69 -2.98 12.97
N SER A 116 2.51 -2.52 13.37
CA SER A 116 2.11 -2.37 14.78
C SER A 116 2.17 -3.72 15.50
N ALA A 117 1.56 -4.76 14.94
CA ALA A 117 1.52 -6.10 15.54
C ALA A 117 2.92 -6.73 15.73
N LEU A 118 3.89 -6.39 14.87
CA LEU A 118 5.27 -6.87 14.96
C LEU A 118 6.14 -6.09 15.94
N THR A 119 6.01 -4.76 15.94
CA THR A 119 6.89 -3.86 16.70
C THR A 119 6.46 -3.73 18.16
N VAL A 120 5.17 -3.74 18.43
CA VAL A 120 4.63 -3.54 19.79
C VAL A 120 5.08 -4.64 20.78
N PRO A 121 5.14 -5.95 20.43
CA PRO A 121 5.72 -6.97 21.30
C PRO A 121 7.20 -6.75 21.66
N MET A 122 7.94 -5.90 20.92
CA MET A 122 9.33 -5.53 21.27
C MET A 122 9.39 -4.68 22.55
N PHE A 123 8.29 -4.03 22.95
CA PHE A 123 8.18 -3.25 24.19
C PHE A 123 8.61 -4.07 25.42
N LEU A 124 8.32 -5.37 25.39
CA LEU A 124 8.62 -6.29 26.47
C LEU A 124 10.11 -6.68 26.57
N SER A 125 10.85 -6.60 25.46
CA SER A 125 12.26 -7.03 25.43
C SER A 125 13.26 -5.89 25.37
N TRP A 126 12.96 -4.85 24.59
CA TRP A 126 13.90 -3.77 24.26
C TRP A 126 13.54 -2.47 25.00
N GLY A 127 12.49 -2.51 25.81
CA GLY A 127 12.00 -1.36 26.58
C GLY A 127 11.15 -0.40 25.76
N TYR A 128 10.56 0.56 26.45
CA TYR A 128 9.63 1.54 25.88
C TYR A 128 10.25 2.40 24.78
N LEU A 129 11.43 2.97 25.05
CA LEU A 129 12.06 3.96 24.18
C LEU A 129 12.32 3.41 22.77
N TRP A 130 12.86 2.19 22.67
CA TRP A 130 13.12 1.53 21.39
C TRP A 130 11.85 1.28 20.58
N THR A 131 10.81 0.79 21.23
CA THR A 131 9.53 0.52 20.55
C THR A 131 8.88 1.80 20.06
N VAL A 132 8.93 2.87 20.85
CA VAL A 132 8.41 4.19 20.45
C VAL A 132 9.20 4.77 19.28
N LEU A 133 10.53 4.69 19.29
CA LEU A 133 11.35 5.18 18.18
C LEU A 133 11.06 4.42 16.88
N ILE A 134 10.98 3.08 16.93
CA ILE A 134 10.69 2.26 15.75
C ILE A 134 9.28 2.55 15.23
N LEU A 135 8.27 2.63 16.11
CA LEU A 135 6.91 2.98 15.71
C LEU A 135 6.83 4.37 15.11
N SER A 136 7.49 5.35 15.72
CA SER A 136 7.53 6.73 15.21
C SER A 136 8.18 6.78 13.84
N LEU A 137 9.27 6.04 13.63
CA LEU A 137 9.94 5.92 12.33
C LEU A 137 9.02 5.30 11.30
N VAL A 138 8.38 4.16 11.61
CA VAL A 138 7.43 3.49 10.70
C VAL A 138 6.27 4.41 10.32
N ILE A 139 5.63 5.06 11.30
CA ILE A 139 4.49 5.95 11.09
C ILE A 139 4.91 7.16 10.25
N THR A 140 6.07 7.75 10.53
CA THR A 140 6.58 8.90 9.78
C THR A 140 6.97 8.52 8.36
N THR A 141 7.55 7.33 8.14
CA THR A 141 7.84 6.81 6.79
C THR A 141 6.56 6.67 5.98
N LEU A 142 5.52 6.04 6.56
CA LEU A 142 4.22 5.90 5.88
C LEU A 142 3.59 7.26 5.61
N ALA A 143 3.57 8.16 6.59
CA ALA A 143 3.04 9.52 6.41
C ALA A 143 3.80 10.30 5.33
N THR A 144 5.13 10.15 5.25
CA THR A 144 5.96 10.79 4.22
C THR A 144 5.60 10.26 2.82
N ILE A 145 5.41 8.94 2.69
CA ILE A 145 4.98 8.31 1.43
C ILE A 145 3.58 8.80 1.03
N MET A 146 2.65 8.89 1.99
CA MET A 146 1.24 9.24 1.74
C MET A 146 1.04 10.71 1.42
N LEU A 147 1.63 11.60 2.21
CA LEU A 147 1.39 13.04 2.11
C LEU A 147 2.41 13.77 1.23
N GLN A 148 3.55 13.14 0.92
CA GLN A 148 4.63 13.71 0.10
C GLN A 148 5.06 15.12 0.55
N ASN A 149 5.03 15.38 1.86
CA ASN A 149 5.32 16.69 2.44
C ASN A 149 6.80 16.80 2.86
N PRO A 150 7.54 17.85 2.46
CA PRO A 150 8.96 18.01 2.81
C PRO A 150 9.22 18.10 4.32
N ILE A 151 8.27 18.60 5.11
CA ILE A 151 8.38 18.68 6.58
C ILE A 151 8.44 17.27 7.18
N LEU A 152 7.65 16.33 6.65
CA LEU A 152 7.66 14.94 7.11
C LEU A 152 8.96 14.23 6.75
N LEU A 153 9.54 14.55 5.58
CA LEU A 153 10.85 14.05 5.18
C LEU A 153 11.95 14.55 6.13
N LEU A 154 11.94 15.83 6.50
CA LEU A 154 12.86 16.36 7.52
C LEU A 154 12.68 15.67 8.87
N LEU A 155 11.44 15.47 9.31
CA LEU A 155 11.15 14.73 10.55
C LEU A 155 11.67 13.29 10.50
N LEU A 156 11.50 12.61 9.36
CA LEU A 156 12.02 11.25 9.15
C LEU A 156 13.55 11.20 9.27
N LEU A 157 14.25 12.16 8.66
CA LEU A 157 15.71 12.28 8.75
C LEU A 157 16.16 12.52 10.19
N VAL A 158 15.48 13.40 10.92
CA VAL A 158 15.75 13.65 12.35
C VAL A 158 15.58 12.36 13.16
N LEU A 159 14.50 11.61 12.96
CA LEU A 159 14.27 10.33 13.66
C LEU A 159 15.35 9.29 13.35
N TYR A 160 15.76 9.15 12.08
CA TYR A 160 16.88 8.29 11.71
C TYR A 160 18.18 8.72 12.38
N SER A 161 18.48 10.02 12.42
CA SER A 161 19.67 10.55 13.07
C SER A 161 19.68 10.28 14.58
N LEU A 162 18.53 10.40 15.25
CA LEU A 162 18.38 10.09 16.67
C LEU A 162 18.61 8.61 16.96
N ILE A 163 18.11 7.72 16.10
CA ILE A 163 18.32 6.26 16.25
C ILE A 163 19.80 5.90 16.04
N LEU A 164 20.43 6.46 15.01
CA LEU A 164 21.86 6.23 14.75
C LEU A 164 22.72 6.80 15.89
N CYS A 165 22.39 7.99 16.40
CA CYS A 165 23.06 8.59 17.54
C CYS A 165 22.89 7.70 18.78
N TYR A 166 21.67 7.26 19.09
CA TYR A 166 21.45 6.36 20.21
C TYR A 166 22.24 5.05 20.09
N LEU A 167 22.33 4.47 18.88
CA LEU A 167 23.15 3.27 18.63
C LEU A 167 24.65 3.54 18.78
N ALA A 168 25.12 4.70 18.34
CA ALA A 168 26.53 5.06 18.36
C ALA A 168 27.02 5.54 19.73
N PHE A 169 26.11 5.90 20.64
CA PHE A 169 26.41 6.32 22.02
C PHE A 169 26.03 5.29 23.09
N GLY A 170 25.38 4.17 22.72
CA GLY A 170 25.00 3.13 23.68
C GLY A 170 26.22 2.38 24.25
N ASP A 171 26.06 1.74 25.42
CA ASP A 171 27.13 1.04 26.17
C ASP A 171 27.92 -0.03 25.39
N LYS A 172 27.44 -0.42 24.21
CA LYS A 172 28.10 -1.40 23.31
C LYS A 172 28.80 -0.76 22.11
N ALA A 173 28.77 0.56 21.98
CA ALA A 173 29.38 1.26 20.88
C ALA A 173 30.90 1.32 21.05
N LYS A 174 31.63 0.76 20.08
CA LYS A 174 33.11 0.87 20.00
C LYS A 174 33.57 2.25 19.49
N ILE A 175 32.64 3.13 19.15
CA ILE A 175 32.89 4.42 18.53
C ILE A 175 32.81 5.48 19.62
N GLY A 176 33.84 6.30 19.77
CA GLY A 176 33.82 7.40 20.74
C GLY A 176 32.66 8.36 20.49
N LYS A 177 32.20 9.06 21.54
CA LYS A 177 31.04 9.98 21.52
C LYS A 177 31.03 10.93 20.30
N THR A 178 32.17 11.55 19.98
CA THR A 178 32.32 12.43 18.82
C THR A 178 32.22 11.69 17.48
N GLY A 179 32.78 10.48 17.40
CA GLY A 179 32.72 9.65 16.19
C GLY A 179 31.31 9.13 15.89
N GLY A 180 30.51 8.85 16.93
CA GLY A 180 29.13 8.41 16.76
C GLY A 180 28.22 9.48 16.17
N PHE A 181 28.43 10.74 16.58
CA PHE A 181 27.72 11.89 16.02
C PHE A 181 28.11 12.12 14.55
N ILE A 182 29.41 12.12 14.24
CA ILE A 182 29.92 12.27 12.87
C ILE A 182 29.42 11.14 11.97
N TYR A 183 29.40 9.89 12.45
CA TYR A 183 28.90 8.74 11.70
C TYR A 183 27.41 8.89 11.36
N SER A 184 26.58 9.26 12.35
CA SER A 184 25.14 9.41 12.17
C SER A 184 24.79 10.50 11.16
N PHE A 185 25.47 11.65 11.25
CA PHE A 185 25.29 12.76 10.30
C PHE A 185 25.88 12.44 8.91
N SER A 186 27.01 11.72 8.84
CA SER A 186 27.60 11.28 7.57
C SER A 186 26.71 10.30 6.83
N VAL A 187 26.13 9.33 7.53
CA VAL A 187 25.16 8.38 6.94
C VAL A 187 23.90 9.12 6.46
N MET A 188 23.40 10.08 7.24
CA MET A 188 22.25 10.90 6.83
C MET A 188 22.55 11.71 5.56
N GLY A 189 23.70 12.39 5.51
CA GLY A 189 24.14 13.14 4.34
C GLY A 189 24.35 12.24 3.11
N ALA A 190 24.94 11.06 3.31
CA ALA A 190 25.12 10.08 2.24
C ALA A 190 23.78 9.59 1.69
N VAL A 191 22.81 9.22 2.54
CA VAL A 191 21.47 8.79 2.11
C VAL A 191 20.74 9.91 1.39
N PHE A 192 20.83 11.15 1.86
CA PHE A 192 20.21 12.31 1.20
C PHE A 192 20.82 12.55 -0.20
N LEU A 193 22.15 12.53 -0.32
CA LEU A 193 22.85 12.65 -1.60
C LEU A 193 22.50 11.51 -2.56
N LEU A 194 22.48 10.26 -2.07
CA LEU A 194 22.10 9.08 -2.85
C LEU A 194 20.66 9.19 -3.35
N THR A 195 19.74 9.65 -2.50
CA THR A 195 18.34 9.87 -2.87
C THR A 195 18.27 10.92 -3.98
N GLY A 196 18.93 12.07 -3.82
CA GLY A 196 18.99 13.12 -4.84
C GLY A 196 19.51 12.62 -6.19
N LEU A 197 20.63 11.88 -6.18
CA LEU A 197 21.25 11.28 -7.37
C LEU A 197 20.36 10.23 -8.05
N LEU A 198 19.58 9.46 -7.28
CA LEU A 198 18.69 8.44 -7.81
C LEU A 198 17.36 9.02 -8.32
N THR A 199 16.87 10.11 -7.73
CA THR A 199 15.61 10.77 -8.13
C THR A 199 15.72 11.63 -9.39
N THR A 200 16.91 11.82 -9.94
CA THR A 200 17.09 12.57 -11.21
C THR A 200 16.42 11.91 -12.42
N ARG A 201 15.98 10.65 -12.32
CA ARG A 201 15.12 10.01 -13.33
C ARG A 201 13.66 10.35 -13.05
N ARG A 202 13.08 11.19 -13.91
CA ARG A 202 11.70 11.72 -13.79
C ARG A 202 10.60 10.66 -13.79
N GLU A 203 10.87 9.45 -14.27
CA GLU A 203 9.92 8.34 -14.26
C GLU A 203 10.62 7.06 -13.78
N PRO A 204 10.07 6.36 -12.76
CA PRO A 204 10.60 5.07 -12.35
C PRO A 204 10.48 4.07 -13.53
N PRO A 205 11.52 3.28 -13.83
CA PRO A 205 11.46 2.30 -14.91
C PRO A 205 10.31 1.31 -14.66
N ARG A 206 9.44 1.17 -15.66
CA ARG A 206 8.31 0.24 -15.64
C ARG A 206 8.81 -1.20 -15.51
N ASN A 207 8.38 -1.92 -14.48
CA ASN A 207 8.79 -3.31 -14.28
C ASN A 207 7.83 -4.27 -14.98
N GLN A 208 8.23 -4.76 -16.15
CA GLN A 208 7.41 -5.60 -17.03
C GLN A 208 6.92 -6.90 -16.35
N ILE A 209 7.70 -7.49 -15.45
CA ILE A 209 7.32 -8.75 -14.77
C ILE A 209 6.12 -8.52 -13.83
N VAL A 210 6.10 -7.38 -13.15
CA VAL A 210 5.00 -7.01 -12.25
C VAL A 210 3.74 -6.70 -13.05
N ASP A 211 3.89 -5.91 -14.12
CA ASP A 211 2.76 -5.40 -14.89
C ASP A 211 2.11 -6.46 -15.80
N TYR A 212 2.90 -7.37 -16.40
CA TYR A 212 2.38 -8.33 -17.39
C TYR A 212 2.09 -9.71 -16.82
N THR A 213 2.71 -10.12 -15.71
CA THR A 213 2.59 -11.51 -15.21
C THR A 213 1.98 -11.59 -13.81
N LEU A 214 2.51 -10.82 -12.86
CA LEU A 214 2.03 -10.87 -11.48
C LEU A 214 0.68 -10.17 -11.30
N TYR A 215 0.52 -8.97 -11.87
CA TYR A 215 -0.69 -8.17 -11.71
C TYR A 215 -1.97 -8.86 -12.22
N PRO A 216 -2.02 -9.40 -13.46
CA PRO A 216 -3.25 -10.01 -13.98
C PRO A 216 -3.62 -11.30 -13.24
N GLY A 217 -2.64 -12.17 -13.00
CA GLY A 217 -2.86 -13.46 -12.34
C GLY A 217 -3.28 -13.32 -10.87
N LEU A 218 -2.65 -12.42 -10.12
CA LEU A 218 -3.02 -12.20 -8.72
C LEU A 218 -4.40 -11.55 -8.59
N ARG A 219 -4.73 -10.62 -9.49
CA ARG A 219 -6.05 -9.96 -9.54
C ARG A 219 -7.17 -10.96 -9.82
N GLN A 220 -7.02 -11.82 -10.84
CA GLN A 220 -8.02 -12.85 -11.14
C GLN A 220 -8.21 -13.83 -9.98
N LEU A 221 -7.12 -14.24 -9.32
CA LEU A 221 -7.19 -15.14 -8.16
C LEU A 221 -7.94 -14.51 -6.98
N VAL A 222 -7.65 -13.24 -6.66
CA VAL A 222 -8.34 -12.54 -5.56
C VAL A 222 -9.80 -12.27 -5.88
N LEU A 223 -10.15 -11.87 -7.10
CA LEU A 223 -11.54 -11.69 -7.51
C LEU A 223 -12.33 -13.02 -7.47
N ARG A 224 -11.69 -14.14 -7.79
CA ARG A 224 -12.29 -15.47 -7.72
C ARG A 224 -12.52 -15.94 -6.28
N LEU A 225 -11.60 -15.65 -5.36
CA LEU A 225 -11.71 -16.05 -3.95
C LEU A 225 -12.56 -15.08 -3.12
N PHE A 226 -12.53 -13.80 -3.45
CA PHE A 226 -13.20 -12.72 -2.72
C PHE A 226 -13.89 -11.74 -3.70
N PRO A 227 -15.05 -12.12 -4.28
CA PRO A 227 -15.73 -11.33 -5.30
C PRO A 227 -16.21 -9.95 -4.80
N GLY A 228 -16.40 -9.79 -3.49
CA GLY A 228 -16.73 -8.51 -2.85
C GLY A 228 -15.53 -7.66 -2.42
N PHE A 229 -14.30 -8.04 -2.79
CA PHE A 229 -13.11 -7.28 -2.38
C PHE A 229 -13.13 -5.89 -3.04
N PRO A 230 -13.08 -4.79 -2.27
CA PRO A 230 -13.26 -3.44 -2.80
C PRO A 230 -11.99 -2.97 -3.51
N LEU A 231 -11.65 -3.59 -4.64
CA LEU A 231 -10.39 -3.29 -5.34
C LEU A 231 -10.41 -1.91 -5.99
N LEU A 232 -11.60 -1.43 -6.40
CA LEU A 232 -11.69 -0.23 -7.24
C LEU A 232 -12.96 0.62 -7.01
N TYR A 233 -13.99 0.11 -6.31
CA TYR A 233 -15.28 0.82 -6.08
C TYR A 233 -15.21 2.14 -5.28
N GLY A 234 -14.02 2.52 -4.78
CA GLY A 234 -13.83 3.74 -4.00
C GLY A 234 -13.27 4.93 -4.78
N VAL A 235 -12.84 4.72 -6.03
CA VAL A 235 -12.25 5.78 -6.87
C VAL A 235 -13.16 5.97 -8.10
N PRO A 236 -13.79 7.14 -8.28
CA PRO A 236 -14.63 7.43 -9.45
C PRO A 236 -13.89 7.13 -10.76
N GLY A 237 -14.52 6.37 -11.66
CA GLY A 237 -13.94 5.98 -12.95
C GLY A 237 -13.04 4.74 -12.93
N TYR A 238 -12.71 4.19 -11.75
CA TYR A 238 -11.96 2.94 -11.60
C TYR A 238 -12.88 1.83 -11.08
N GLY A 239 -12.75 0.61 -11.62
CA GLY A 239 -13.51 -0.57 -11.18
C GLY A 239 -14.53 -1.11 -12.17
N PHE A 240 -14.79 -0.36 -13.23
CA PHE A 240 -15.65 -0.77 -14.34
C PHE A 240 -14.79 -1.18 -15.53
N SER A 241 -13.83 -2.09 -15.33
CA SER A 241 -13.26 -2.78 -16.48
C SER A 241 -14.25 -3.88 -16.83
N VAL A 242 -14.95 -3.74 -17.95
CA VAL A 242 -15.63 -4.88 -18.58
C VAL A 242 -14.58 -5.96 -18.72
N ASP A 243 -14.79 -7.10 -18.09
CA ASP A 243 -13.86 -8.22 -18.18
C ASP A 243 -13.78 -8.57 -19.65
N HIS A 244 -12.60 -8.40 -20.25
CA HIS A 244 -12.44 -8.50 -21.69
C HIS A 244 -12.79 -9.91 -22.18
N GLU A 245 -12.73 -10.92 -21.30
CA GLU A 245 -13.02 -12.32 -21.61
C GLU A 245 -14.53 -12.66 -21.56
N GLU A 246 -15.43 -11.77 -21.09
CA GLU A 246 -16.88 -12.05 -20.98
C GLU A 246 -17.77 -10.86 -21.40
N LEU A 247 -17.56 -10.35 -22.61
CA LEU A 247 -18.45 -9.36 -23.23
C LEU A 247 -19.81 -10.00 -23.59
N GLY A 248 -20.73 -9.98 -22.62
CA GLY A 248 -22.09 -10.52 -22.75
C GLY A 248 -22.90 -10.47 -21.45
N ARG A 249 -22.24 -10.25 -20.32
CA ARG A 249 -22.91 -9.98 -19.03
C ARG A 249 -23.25 -8.50 -18.89
N PRO A 250 -24.39 -8.15 -18.26
CA PRO A 250 -24.72 -6.76 -17.99
C PRO A 250 -23.61 -6.11 -17.15
N PRO A 251 -23.19 -4.88 -17.48
CA PRO A 251 -22.17 -4.19 -16.72
C PRO A 251 -22.62 -4.05 -15.26
N SER A 252 -21.67 -4.16 -14.32
CA SER A 252 -21.95 -3.90 -12.92
C SER A 252 -22.33 -2.43 -12.75
N LEU A 253 -23.58 -2.18 -12.37
CA LEU A 253 -24.09 -0.84 -12.09
C LEU A 253 -23.61 -0.40 -10.70
N SER A 254 -23.09 0.83 -10.62
CA SER A 254 -22.75 1.49 -9.35
C SER A 254 -23.60 2.74 -9.18
N SER A 255 -23.90 3.08 -7.93
CA SER A 255 -24.59 4.33 -7.58
C SER A 255 -23.65 5.54 -7.51
N GLN A 256 -22.34 5.37 -7.72
CA GLN A 256 -21.39 6.48 -7.77
C GLN A 256 -21.43 7.19 -9.12
N ILE A 257 -21.55 8.53 -9.07
CA ILE A 257 -21.45 9.40 -10.24
C ILE A 257 -19.99 9.40 -10.70
N ILE A 258 -19.76 9.01 -11.96
CA ILE A 258 -18.41 8.90 -12.54
C ILE A 258 -18.00 10.21 -13.24
N PHE A 259 -18.96 10.93 -13.82
CA PHE A 259 -18.76 12.25 -14.40
C PHE A 259 -20.11 12.99 -14.46
N GLU A 260 -20.04 14.32 -14.42
CA GLU A 260 -21.14 15.21 -14.79
C GLU A 260 -20.81 15.80 -16.16
N ALA A 261 -21.80 15.87 -17.04
CA ALA A 261 -21.64 16.41 -18.38
C ALA A 261 -22.62 17.55 -18.60
N GLU A 262 -22.11 18.72 -18.93
CA GLU A 262 -22.89 19.85 -19.41
C GLU A 262 -22.75 19.97 -20.92
N GLY A 263 -23.87 20.17 -21.62
CA GLY A 263 -23.90 20.24 -23.07
C GLY A 263 -24.86 21.31 -23.56
N PRO A 264 -24.55 21.97 -24.70
CA PRO A 264 -25.46 22.94 -25.29
C PRO A 264 -26.75 22.25 -25.78
N PRO A 265 -27.90 22.94 -25.69
CA PRO A 265 -29.19 22.38 -26.08
C PRO A 265 -29.17 21.94 -27.55
N GLY A 266 -29.73 20.76 -27.82
CA GLY A 266 -29.83 20.21 -29.17
C GLY A 266 -28.57 19.52 -29.71
N LYS A 267 -27.52 19.32 -28.89
CA LYS A 267 -26.32 18.55 -29.31
C LYS A 267 -26.22 17.23 -28.57
N THR A 268 -25.89 16.16 -29.31
CA THR A 268 -25.55 14.85 -28.75
C THR A 268 -24.05 14.80 -28.47
N LEU A 269 -23.69 14.51 -27.22
CA LEU A 269 -22.30 14.31 -26.80
C LEU A 269 -22.07 12.81 -26.55
N TYR A 270 -21.08 12.23 -27.22
CA TYR A 270 -20.68 10.84 -27.02
C TYR A 270 -19.38 10.79 -26.22
N LEU A 271 -19.41 10.13 -25.06
CA LEU A 271 -18.20 9.84 -24.29
C LEU A 271 -17.63 8.48 -24.75
N ARG A 272 -16.54 8.53 -25.52
CA ARG A 272 -15.83 7.33 -25.98
C ARG A 272 -14.68 7.01 -25.02
N THR A 273 -14.73 5.85 -24.36
CA THR A 273 -13.71 5.45 -23.37
C THR A 273 -12.68 4.48 -23.94
N SER A 274 -13.09 3.54 -24.81
CA SER A 274 -12.23 2.51 -25.41
C SER A 274 -12.63 2.20 -26.84
N ILE A 275 -11.71 1.63 -27.61
CA ILE A 275 -11.92 1.09 -28.96
C ILE A 275 -11.64 -0.41 -28.89
N TYR A 276 -12.56 -1.21 -29.40
CA TYR A 276 -12.37 -2.63 -29.59
C TYR A 276 -12.52 -2.92 -31.07
N ASP A 277 -11.52 -3.55 -31.66
CA ASP A 277 -11.35 -3.66 -33.12
C ASP A 277 -11.21 -5.10 -33.60
N THR A 278 -10.99 -6.06 -32.69
CA THR A 278 -10.90 -7.49 -33.03
C THR A 278 -11.95 -8.29 -32.25
N TYR A 279 -12.64 -9.23 -32.92
CA TYR A 279 -13.57 -10.18 -32.29
C TYR A 279 -13.05 -11.60 -32.47
N ASP A 280 -12.79 -12.31 -31.37
CA ASP A 280 -12.16 -13.64 -31.36
C ASP A 280 -13.16 -14.82 -31.43
N GLY A 281 -14.46 -14.53 -31.49
CA GLY A 281 -15.54 -15.52 -31.45
C GLY A 281 -16.30 -15.55 -30.13
N ASN A 282 -15.67 -15.15 -29.03
CA ASN A 282 -16.26 -15.07 -27.69
C ASN A 282 -16.21 -13.66 -27.08
N SER A 283 -15.29 -12.80 -27.53
CA SER A 283 -14.99 -11.52 -26.91
C SER A 283 -14.44 -10.48 -27.89
N TRP A 284 -14.57 -9.19 -27.53
CA TRP A 284 -13.96 -8.08 -28.27
C TRP A 284 -12.67 -7.64 -27.59
N GLU A 285 -11.59 -7.59 -28.36
CA GLU A 285 -10.25 -7.20 -27.92
C GLU A 285 -9.85 -5.82 -28.49
N ASN A 286 -8.91 -5.17 -27.80
CA ASN A 286 -8.31 -3.91 -28.22
C ASN A 286 -6.86 -4.17 -28.67
N THR A 287 -6.61 -4.07 -29.97
CA THR A 287 -5.31 -4.39 -30.59
C THR A 287 -4.17 -3.48 -30.10
N LEU A 288 -4.47 -2.30 -29.55
CA LEU A 288 -3.47 -1.33 -29.06
C LEU A 288 -2.81 -1.74 -27.73
N LYS A 289 -3.21 -2.85 -27.09
CA LYS A 289 -2.62 -3.33 -25.83
C LYS A 289 -1.31 -4.12 -26.02
N ASN A 290 -0.92 -4.44 -27.26
CA ASN A 290 0.33 -5.15 -27.61
C ASN A 290 1.33 -4.21 -28.34
N PRO A 291 2.19 -3.45 -27.63
CA PRO A 291 3.16 -2.56 -28.28
C PRO A 291 4.33 -3.30 -28.97
N GLY A 292 4.30 -4.63 -29.06
CA GLY A 292 5.38 -5.45 -29.59
C GLY A 292 5.34 -5.69 -31.10
N GLN A 293 4.25 -5.37 -31.79
CA GLN A 293 4.15 -5.54 -33.23
C GLN A 293 3.35 -4.38 -33.80
N TYR A 294 3.97 -3.68 -34.75
CA TYR A 294 3.42 -2.91 -35.86
C TYR A 294 4.12 -1.55 -36.02
N ASN A 295 5.03 -1.52 -37.01
CA ASN A 295 5.49 -0.31 -37.65
C ASN A 295 4.28 0.36 -38.34
N PHE A 296 3.85 1.51 -37.80
CA PHE A 296 2.88 2.36 -38.47
C PHE A 296 3.47 2.87 -39.80
N ARG A 297 3.02 2.28 -40.92
CA ARG A 297 3.07 2.94 -42.23
C ARG A 297 1.76 3.70 -42.34
N GLY A 298 1.80 5.01 -42.10
CA GLY A 298 0.63 5.86 -42.19
C GLY A 298 -0.02 5.77 -43.57
N SER A 299 -1.28 5.35 -43.63
CA SER A 299 -2.15 5.69 -44.74
C SER A 299 -2.96 6.92 -44.33
N SER A 300 -2.58 8.05 -44.90
CA SER A 300 -3.41 9.25 -44.96
C SER A 300 -4.71 8.91 -45.67
N SER A 301 -5.84 9.11 -45.00
CA SER A 301 -7.14 9.16 -45.63
C SER A 301 -7.22 10.38 -46.53
N THR A 302 -7.08 10.17 -47.83
CA THR A 302 -7.61 11.07 -48.86
C THR A 302 -8.52 10.24 -49.76
N GLU A 303 -9.81 10.32 -49.50
CA GLU A 303 -10.85 10.15 -50.53
C GLU A 303 -10.60 11.22 -51.61
N PRO A 304 -10.80 10.89 -52.91
CA PRO A 304 -12.13 11.09 -53.47
C PRO A 304 -12.56 10.07 -54.55
N ASP A 305 -13.87 9.97 -54.71
CA ASP A 305 -14.66 9.65 -55.91
C ASP A 305 -14.12 8.64 -56.94
N LYS A 306 -14.89 7.56 -57.13
CA LYS A 306 -15.52 7.21 -58.42
C LYS A 306 -16.39 5.96 -58.29
N LEU A 307 -17.71 6.17 -58.17
CA LEU A 307 -18.69 5.22 -58.67
C LEU A 307 -18.81 5.45 -60.18
N GLN A 308 -18.37 4.48 -60.98
CA GLN A 308 -18.78 4.36 -62.38
C GLN A 308 -19.17 2.90 -62.66
N ASN A 309 -20.44 2.78 -63.05
CA ASN A 309 -21.16 1.67 -63.70
C ASN A 309 -21.45 0.40 -62.90
#